data_AF-A0A9W4UCH8-F1
#
_entry.id   AF-A0A9W4UCH8-F1
#
_cell.length_a   1.000
_cell.length_b   1.000
_cell.length_c   1.000
_cell.angle_alpha   90.00
_cell.angle_beta   90.00
_cell.angle_gamma   90.00
#
_symmetry.space_group_name_H-M   'P 1'
#
loop_
_entity.id
_entity.type
_entity.pdbx_description
1 polymer ?
#
loop_
_entity_poly.entity_id
_entity_poly.type
_entity_poly.pdbx_seq_one_letter_code
_entity_poly.pdbx_strand_id
1 'polypeptide(L)'
;MVPHQPFRGSIAMGASKYAPPQRKKEHAAFLAASASAISASAISDAASTAGLDMSLTVRQEQPPAATETKLNPGLQVAMEQGMALKQEVDEHTAKLSKSTSTAAATRQILMALHDALKSEDPAAAAGKLQVVETLWFELEKLYTSIQEARSALPGFIEKQNHAASLIIGTVANSAFRGVHDELKVQHQKVDLQHNLLVEQERAFEDAKARLTSQLQEQSEAHRAEVSALKDSISRMALTNGCLRQDLDAKTKEVAVQDLEHRKNLAKEQKKAESLAAELKHTQEKYGNQSVEYGNAFASMNEHKKTAEDLRKQTGDLQDTTNDLRSQLAKVTSERGTLLEQLSRVKEAVATAEATLRKLEEEHKLLKGAFGAVKSENLELTTKLRGAQQKAELLNCTCANLKLDNDTLRTAAADVNKKQKAENGALQASNTELQKQLSELKMANDKLNGEVDALKASRDGFSRQLLEAKAAIKNADLRASMGPAETHQEIATLKEQLASATQLGIDAYSKFKSMEPTYRKADEYRLENEKLKAGGATTAATEVAFWKSKYNQVLAEKLEG
;
A
#
# COMPACT_ATOMS: atom_id res chain seq x y z
N MET A 1 -42.76 67.64 91.84
CA MET A 1 -42.69 67.85 90.37
C MET A 1 -42.02 66.64 89.76
N VAL A 2 -42.74 65.94 88.90
CA VAL A 2 -42.39 64.66 88.27
C VAL A 2 -41.86 64.93 86.85
N PRO A 3 -40.83 64.22 86.36
CA PRO A 3 -40.63 64.07 84.93
C PRO A 3 -41.03 62.66 84.47
N HIS A 4 -41.98 62.63 83.54
CA HIS A 4 -42.42 61.46 82.79
C HIS A 4 -41.28 60.86 81.96
N GLN A 5 -41.06 59.55 82.05
CA GLN A 5 -40.39 58.77 81.01
C GLN A 5 -41.42 57.96 80.21
N PRO A 6 -41.34 57.93 78.87
CA PRO A 6 -42.26 57.18 78.03
C PRO A 6 -41.87 55.69 77.96
N PHE A 7 -42.86 54.86 78.30
CA PHE A 7 -42.88 53.41 78.11
C PHE A 7 -42.78 53.06 76.62
N ARG A 8 -41.69 52.38 76.20
CA ARG A 8 -41.61 51.71 74.89
C ARG A 8 -41.90 50.23 75.09
N GLY A 9 -43.09 49.83 74.67
CA GLY A 9 -43.54 48.45 74.65
C GLY A 9 -42.80 47.59 73.61
N SER A 10 -42.91 46.29 73.84
CA SER A 10 -42.50 45.16 73.01
C SER A 10 -43.07 45.23 71.59
N ILE A 11 -42.19 45.22 70.60
CA ILE A 11 -42.53 45.07 69.18
C ILE A 11 -42.10 43.67 68.73
N ALA A 12 -43.08 42.96 68.17
CA ALA A 12 -42.98 41.81 67.26
C ALA A 12 -42.70 40.41 67.84
N MET A 13 -43.77 39.77 68.33
CA MET A 13 -44.10 38.43 67.84
C MET A 13 -44.70 38.57 66.43
N GLY A 14 -44.04 38.03 65.42
CA GLY A 14 -44.53 38.13 64.04
C GLY A 14 -43.66 37.39 63.03
N ALA A 15 -43.69 36.06 63.06
CA ALA A 15 -43.29 35.23 61.91
C ALA A 15 -44.02 33.88 61.97
N SER A 16 -45.28 33.90 61.54
CA SER A 16 -46.08 32.71 61.24
C SER A 16 -45.61 32.09 59.92
N LYS A 17 -45.51 30.76 59.88
CA LYS A 17 -44.95 29.92 58.79
C LYS A 17 -45.86 29.72 57.56
N TYR A 18 -46.90 30.53 57.36
CA TYR A 18 -47.88 30.30 56.28
C TYR A 18 -48.21 31.58 55.51
N ALA A 19 -47.39 31.94 54.52
CA ALA A 19 -47.79 32.83 53.44
C ALA A 19 -47.02 32.52 52.12
N PRO A 20 -47.70 32.30 50.98
CA PRO A 20 -47.10 32.00 49.68
C PRO A 20 -46.77 33.29 48.86
N PRO A 21 -46.05 33.19 47.72
CA PRO A 21 -45.02 34.15 47.34
C PRO A 21 -45.46 35.13 46.24
N GLN A 22 -45.10 36.42 46.33
CA GLN A 22 -44.96 37.26 45.13
C GLN A 22 -43.89 38.37 45.28
N ARG A 23 -42.94 38.31 44.32
CA ARG A 23 -42.27 39.38 43.56
C ARG A 23 -41.49 40.49 44.29
N LYS A 24 -40.17 40.37 44.09
CA LYS A 24 -39.12 41.40 44.06
C LYS A 24 -39.53 42.68 43.32
N LYS A 25 -39.20 43.84 43.89
CA LYS A 25 -38.24 44.84 43.35
C LYS A 25 -38.12 46.06 44.28
N GLU A 26 -36.90 46.61 44.32
CA GLU A 26 -36.52 47.95 44.81
C GLU A 26 -36.62 48.12 46.34
N HIS A 27 -35.57 48.39 47.11
CA HIS A 27 -34.48 49.33 46.92
C HIS A 27 -33.17 48.81 47.55
N ALA A 28 -32.10 48.86 46.78
CA ALA A 28 -30.74 48.91 47.30
C ALA A 28 -30.33 50.38 47.47
N ALA A 29 -29.34 50.59 48.34
CA ALA A 29 -28.54 51.80 48.51
C ALA A 29 -29.14 52.94 49.37
N PHE A 30 -28.94 52.84 50.68
CA PHE A 30 -28.49 54.00 51.47
C PHE A 30 -27.75 53.52 52.73
N LEU A 31 -26.62 54.15 53.03
CA LEU A 31 -25.77 53.99 54.23
C LEU A 31 -24.66 52.94 54.18
N ALA A 32 -23.76 53.11 53.22
CA ALA A 32 -22.33 53.04 53.50
C ALA A 32 -21.83 54.47 53.76
N ALA A 33 -21.50 54.79 55.02
CA ALA A 33 -20.55 55.84 55.43
C ALA A 33 -20.69 56.08 56.93
N SER A 34 -19.69 55.64 57.71
CA SER A 34 -19.08 56.40 58.80
C SER A 34 -18.02 55.53 59.46
N ALA A 35 -16.79 55.70 58.99
CA ALA A 35 -15.61 55.27 59.70
C ALA A 35 -15.24 56.33 60.75
N SER A 36 -14.72 55.83 61.88
CA SER A 36 -13.47 56.27 62.50
C SER A 36 -13.53 56.85 63.93
N ALA A 37 -12.53 56.38 64.69
CA ALA A 37 -11.91 56.89 65.90
C ALA A 37 -12.62 56.67 67.25
N ILE A 38 -11.98 55.89 68.16
CA ILE A 38 -11.16 56.42 69.27
C ILE A 38 -10.48 55.26 70.05
N SER A 39 -9.15 55.40 70.13
CA SER A 39 -8.17 55.13 71.20
C SER A 39 -8.05 53.81 71.96
N ALA A 40 -6.80 53.37 72.00
CA ALA A 40 -6.18 52.41 72.91
C ALA A 40 -6.05 52.94 74.36
N SER A 41 -6.11 52.03 75.33
CA SER A 41 -5.30 52.08 76.57
C SER A 41 -5.15 50.67 77.16
N ALA A 42 -4.03 50.44 77.82
CA ALA A 42 -3.42 49.17 78.19
C ALA A 42 -3.66 48.77 79.67
N ILE A 43 -2.97 47.69 80.10
CA ILE A 43 -2.67 47.20 81.47
C ILE A 43 -3.62 46.06 81.92
N SER A 44 -3.29 44.78 81.67
CA SER A 44 -2.42 43.85 82.43
C SER A 44 -2.95 43.44 83.81
N ASP A 45 -3.37 42.18 83.98
CA ASP A 45 -2.63 41.18 84.77
C ASP A 45 -3.37 39.84 84.96
N ALA A 46 -2.59 38.77 84.79
CA ALA A 46 -2.55 37.47 85.46
C ALA A 46 -3.84 36.74 85.91
N ALA A 47 -4.08 35.57 85.31
CA ALA A 47 -4.17 34.30 86.05
C ALA A 47 -3.99 33.11 85.10
N SER A 48 -2.97 32.29 85.38
CA SER A 48 -2.67 31.04 84.70
C SER A 48 -3.64 29.94 85.14
N THR A 49 -4.14 29.12 84.21
CA THR A 49 -4.33 27.68 84.46
C THR A 49 -4.33 26.92 83.15
N ALA A 50 -3.54 25.85 83.16
CA ALA A 50 -3.17 24.98 82.05
C ALA A 50 -4.37 24.32 81.34
N GLY A 51 -4.23 24.15 80.02
CA GLY A 51 -5.06 23.28 79.21
C GLY A 51 -4.52 23.26 77.78
N LEU A 52 -3.89 22.14 77.41
CA LEU A 52 -3.31 21.86 76.11
C LEU A 52 -4.16 22.42 74.95
N ASP A 53 -3.56 23.27 74.11
CA ASP A 53 -4.08 23.48 72.76
C ASP A 53 -2.96 23.16 71.76
N MET A 54 -3.15 22.04 71.08
CA MET A 54 -2.28 21.54 70.04
C MET A 54 -2.22 22.58 68.93
N SER A 55 -1.09 23.26 68.86
CA SER A 55 -0.68 23.98 67.67
C SER A 55 -0.49 22.97 66.55
N LEU A 56 -1.57 22.66 65.82
CA LEU A 56 -1.48 22.17 64.45
C LEU A 56 -0.83 23.29 63.66
N THR A 57 0.50 23.25 63.61
CA THR A 57 1.28 23.88 62.55
C THR A 57 0.86 23.15 61.28
N VAL A 58 -0.28 23.55 60.72
CA VAL A 58 -0.59 23.35 59.31
C VAL A 58 0.59 23.96 58.60
N ARG A 59 1.45 23.08 58.08
CA ARG A 59 2.49 23.42 57.13
C ARG A 59 1.76 24.10 56.00
N GLN A 60 1.73 25.43 56.05
CA GLN A 60 1.16 26.29 55.04
C GLN A 60 1.99 26.03 53.79
N GLU A 61 1.54 25.08 52.97
CA GLU A 61 2.01 24.92 51.61
C GLU A 61 1.66 26.23 50.91
N GLN A 62 2.69 27.04 50.82
CA GLN A 62 2.81 28.21 49.99
C GLN A 62 2.19 27.89 48.62
N PRO A 63 1.26 28.71 48.11
CA PRO A 63 0.65 28.45 46.81
C PRO A 63 1.78 28.41 45.77
N PRO A 64 1.88 27.40 44.90
CA PRO A 64 2.87 27.44 43.84
C PRO A 64 2.50 28.62 42.96
N ALA A 65 3.35 29.65 43.00
CA ALA A 65 3.42 30.66 41.97
C ALA A 65 3.35 29.96 40.62
N ALA A 66 2.59 30.51 39.67
CA ALA A 66 2.38 30.01 38.33
C ALA A 66 3.69 29.50 37.70
N THR A 67 3.99 28.23 37.93
CA THR A 67 5.11 27.56 37.28
C THR A 67 4.54 27.04 35.99
N GLU A 68 5.11 27.52 34.89
CA GLU A 68 5.16 26.85 33.61
C GLU A 68 4.93 25.35 33.80
N THR A 69 3.91 24.82 33.15
CA THR A 69 3.65 23.38 33.05
C THR A 69 4.89 22.72 32.49
N LYS A 70 5.84 22.39 33.37
CA LYS A 70 7.01 21.56 33.07
C LYS A 70 6.44 20.21 32.69
N LEU A 71 6.22 20.04 31.40
CA LEU A 71 5.92 18.75 30.79
C LEU A 71 6.94 17.74 31.33
N ASN A 72 6.46 16.54 31.62
CA ASN A 72 7.30 15.46 32.12
C ASN A 72 8.55 15.36 31.22
N PRO A 73 9.77 15.41 31.77
CA PRO A 73 11.00 15.47 30.97
C PRO A 73 11.11 14.33 29.96
N GLY A 74 10.53 13.16 30.26
CA GLY A 74 10.46 12.05 29.29
C GLY A 74 9.51 12.30 28.12
N LEU A 75 8.41 13.03 28.34
CA LEU A 75 7.52 13.46 27.27
C LEU A 75 8.19 14.52 26.39
N GLN A 76 8.97 15.42 26.99
CA GLN A 76 9.72 16.44 26.27
C GLN A 76 10.78 15.83 25.36
N VAL A 77 11.56 14.86 25.87
CA VAL A 77 12.52 14.09 25.07
C VAL A 77 11.83 13.32 23.94
N ALA A 78 10.67 12.71 24.19
CA ALA A 78 9.94 12.00 23.15
C ALA A 78 9.35 12.93 22.08
N MET A 79 8.91 14.14 22.46
CA MET A 79 8.48 15.17 21.52
C MET A 79 9.66 15.69 20.67
N GLU A 80 10.83 15.92 21.27
CA GLU A 80 12.04 16.30 20.55
C GLU A 80 12.50 15.21 19.58
N GLN A 81 12.50 13.94 20.00
CA GLN A 81 12.80 12.80 19.12
C GLN A 81 11.76 12.66 17.99
N GLY A 82 10.48 12.88 18.27
CA GLY A 82 9.43 12.88 17.25
C GLY A 82 9.58 14.01 16.23
N MET A 83 9.99 15.20 16.67
CA MET A 83 10.28 16.33 15.78
C MET A 83 11.52 16.08 14.92
N ALA A 84 12.58 15.52 15.50
CA ALA A 84 13.79 15.15 14.77
C ALA A 84 13.49 14.07 13.71
N LEU A 85 12.68 13.07 14.07
CA LEU A 85 12.24 12.03 13.14
C LEU A 85 11.44 12.63 11.97
N LYS A 86 10.52 13.54 12.28
CA LYS A 86 9.71 14.23 11.27
C LYS A 86 10.58 15.00 10.29
N GLN A 87 11.57 15.74 10.80
CA GLN A 87 12.50 16.49 9.96
C GLN A 87 13.32 15.57 9.03
N GLU A 88 13.77 14.43 9.54
CA GLU A 88 14.52 13.43 8.78
C GLU A 88 13.63 12.75 7.72
N VAL A 89 12.35 12.47 8.02
CA VAL A 89 11.35 12.01 7.04
C VAL A 89 11.09 13.07 5.97
N ASP A 90 10.92 14.33 6.35
CA ASP A 90 10.70 15.45 5.41
C ASP A 90 11.90 15.63 4.48
N GLU A 91 13.12 15.45 4.99
CA GLU A 91 14.36 15.54 4.20
C GLU A 91 14.47 14.39 3.18
N HIS A 92 14.18 13.15 3.59
CA HIS A 92 14.13 12.01 2.66
C HIS A 92 12.99 12.14 1.64
N THR A 93 11.83 12.67 2.05
CA THR A 93 10.70 12.94 1.16
C THR A 93 11.05 14.02 0.14
N ALA A 94 11.78 15.07 0.56
CA ALA A 94 12.26 16.13 -0.33
C ALA A 94 13.31 15.60 -1.33
N LYS A 95 14.26 14.78 -0.89
CA LYS A 95 15.24 14.10 -1.76
C LYS A 95 14.54 13.21 -2.79
N LEU A 96 13.56 12.42 -2.36
CA LEU A 96 12.78 11.56 -3.25
C LEU A 96 11.95 12.37 -4.26
N SER A 97 11.30 13.44 -3.81
CA SER A 97 10.50 14.34 -4.66
C SER A 97 11.36 15.06 -5.71
N LYS A 98 12.58 15.44 -5.33
CA LYS A 98 13.55 16.03 -6.25
C LYS A 98 14.02 15.01 -7.30
N SER A 99 14.27 13.77 -6.89
CA SER A 99 14.62 12.66 -7.79
C SER A 99 13.46 12.27 -8.72
N THR A 100 12.22 12.21 -8.24
CA THR A 100 11.05 11.92 -9.10
C THR A 100 10.71 13.05 -10.05
N SER A 101 10.95 14.31 -9.66
CA SER A 101 10.88 15.44 -10.59
C SER A 101 11.93 15.34 -11.69
N THR A 102 13.13 14.82 -11.40
CA THR A 102 14.14 14.53 -12.44
C THR A 102 13.64 13.40 -13.33
N ALA A 103 13.09 12.32 -12.78
CA ALA A 103 12.50 11.22 -13.55
C ALA A 103 11.37 11.65 -14.52
N ALA A 104 10.58 12.66 -14.15
CA ALA A 104 9.57 13.24 -15.02
C ALA A 104 10.20 13.99 -16.21
N ALA A 105 11.30 14.72 -15.98
CA ALA A 105 12.10 15.32 -17.04
C ALA A 105 12.76 14.25 -17.93
N THR A 106 13.29 13.17 -17.34
CA THR A 106 13.84 12.00 -18.02
C THR A 106 12.80 11.35 -18.95
N ARG A 107 11.51 11.28 -18.54
CA ARG A 107 10.39 10.82 -19.39
C ARG A 107 10.09 11.75 -20.57
N GLN A 108 10.12 13.07 -20.36
CA GLN A 108 9.94 14.04 -21.44
C GLN A 108 11.07 13.98 -22.48
N ILE A 109 12.31 13.80 -22.02
CA ILE A 109 13.48 13.64 -22.88
C ILE A 109 13.44 12.30 -23.64
N LEU A 110 12.98 11.21 -23.01
CA LEU A 110 12.74 9.92 -23.69
C LEU A 110 11.67 10.01 -24.77
N MET A 111 10.59 10.79 -24.56
CA MET A 111 9.60 11.08 -25.61
C MET A 111 10.23 11.87 -26.76
N ALA A 112 11.05 12.89 -26.46
CA ALA A 112 11.76 13.67 -27.48
C ALA A 112 12.78 12.82 -28.28
N LEU A 113 13.46 11.88 -27.63
CA LEU A 113 14.37 10.92 -28.28
C LEU A 113 13.60 9.92 -29.16
N HIS A 114 12.46 9.42 -28.69
CA HIS A 114 11.58 8.56 -29.47
C HIS A 114 11.06 9.27 -30.75
N ASP A 115 10.68 10.54 -30.63
CA ASP A 115 10.24 11.35 -31.76
C ASP A 115 11.39 11.74 -32.71
N ALA A 116 12.60 11.94 -32.18
CA ALA A 116 13.80 12.22 -32.97
C ALA A 116 14.45 10.97 -33.61
N LEU A 117 14.19 9.77 -33.11
CA LEU A 117 14.61 8.50 -33.72
C LEU A 117 13.74 8.12 -34.92
N LYS A 118 12.56 8.72 -35.06
CA LYS A 118 11.69 8.59 -36.25
C LYS A 118 12.18 9.40 -37.46
N SER A 119 13.10 10.36 -37.29
CA SER A 119 13.68 11.11 -38.41
C SER A 119 15.07 10.57 -38.76
N GLU A 120 15.17 9.95 -39.95
CA GLU A 120 16.38 9.31 -40.48
C GLU A 120 17.42 10.35 -40.90
N ASP A 121 18.43 10.62 -40.06
CA ASP A 121 19.68 11.26 -40.49
C ASP A 121 20.87 10.75 -39.65
N PRO A 122 21.86 10.05 -40.25
CA PRO A 122 22.94 9.36 -39.51
C PRO A 122 23.99 10.28 -38.87
N ALA A 123 24.13 11.54 -39.28
CA ALA A 123 25.06 12.50 -38.64
C ALA A 123 24.55 13.03 -37.29
N ALA A 124 23.23 12.97 -37.05
CA ALA A 124 22.61 13.38 -35.79
C ALA A 124 22.73 12.31 -34.68
N ALA A 125 23.23 11.11 -34.99
CA ALA A 125 23.28 9.97 -34.07
C ALA A 125 24.27 10.14 -32.90
N ALA A 126 25.38 10.87 -33.11
CA ALA A 126 26.40 11.07 -32.06
C ALA A 126 25.90 11.97 -30.92
N GLY A 127 25.18 13.06 -31.24
CA GLY A 127 24.53 13.91 -30.24
C GLY A 127 23.38 13.17 -29.51
N LYS A 128 22.70 12.24 -30.19
CA LYS A 128 21.64 11.41 -29.61
C LYS A 128 22.19 10.40 -28.59
N LEU A 129 23.39 9.86 -28.79
CA LEU A 129 24.04 8.95 -27.85
C LEU A 129 24.33 9.63 -26.51
N GLN A 130 24.80 10.88 -26.54
CA GLN A 130 25.11 11.66 -25.34
C GLN A 130 23.85 11.96 -24.51
N VAL A 131 22.70 12.21 -25.15
CA VAL A 131 21.41 12.38 -24.45
C VAL A 131 20.98 11.07 -23.77
N VAL A 132 21.19 9.92 -24.42
CA VAL A 132 20.90 8.60 -23.84
C VAL A 132 21.79 8.27 -22.64
N GLU A 133 23.09 8.59 -22.71
CA GLU A 133 24.00 8.43 -21.57
C GLU A 133 23.62 9.34 -20.40
N THR A 134 23.20 10.58 -20.68
CA THR A 134 22.72 11.52 -19.66
C THR A 134 21.44 11.00 -18.99
N LEU A 135 20.51 10.46 -19.78
CA LEU A 135 19.28 9.81 -19.28
C LEU A 135 19.59 8.59 -18.41
N TRP A 136 20.52 7.75 -18.84
CA TRP A 136 20.92 6.56 -18.09
C TRP A 136 21.52 6.95 -16.73
N PHE A 137 22.39 7.96 -16.71
CA PHE A 137 22.97 8.49 -15.48
C PHE A 137 21.92 9.07 -14.53
N GLU A 138 20.92 9.81 -15.04
CA GLU A 138 19.80 10.30 -14.23
C GLU A 138 18.93 9.16 -13.67
N LEU A 139 18.68 8.11 -14.47
CA LEU A 139 17.90 6.95 -14.05
C LEU A 139 18.63 6.16 -12.94
N GLU A 140 19.94 6.02 -13.06
CA GLU A 140 20.80 5.37 -12.08
C GLU A 140 20.88 6.18 -10.76
N LYS A 141 20.87 7.52 -10.87
CA LYS A 141 20.76 8.44 -9.72
C LYS A 141 19.39 8.37 -9.02
N LEU A 142 18.30 8.21 -9.79
CA LEU A 142 16.97 7.97 -9.24
C LEU A 142 16.93 6.62 -8.50
N TYR A 143 17.47 5.57 -9.12
CA TYR A 143 17.46 4.22 -8.56
C TYR A 143 18.25 4.15 -7.25
N THR A 144 19.42 4.77 -7.19
CA THR A 144 20.22 4.90 -5.96
C THR A 144 19.47 5.69 -4.88
N SER A 145 18.84 6.82 -5.22
CA SER A 145 18.02 7.60 -4.29
C SER A 145 16.82 6.81 -3.72
N ILE A 146 16.17 5.99 -4.55
CA ILE A 146 15.08 5.09 -4.12
C ILE A 146 15.61 3.99 -3.19
N GLN A 147 16.76 3.40 -3.49
CA GLN A 147 17.37 2.38 -2.64
C GLN A 147 17.86 2.93 -1.29
N GLU A 148 18.39 4.15 -1.28
CA GLU A 148 18.73 4.88 -0.04
C GLU A 148 17.47 5.16 0.80
N ALA A 149 16.39 5.65 0.20
CA ALA A 149 15.13 5.85 0.91
C ALA A 149 14.54 4.53 1.44
N ARG A 150 14.63 3.45 0.65
CA ARG A 150 14.16 2.13 1.04
C ARG A 150 14.97 1.52 2.18
N SER A 151 16.29 1.70 2.18
CA SER A 151 17.17 1.21 3.24
C SER A 151 17.06 2.03 4.54
N ALA A 152 16.67 3.31 4.46
CA ALA A 152 16.40 4.14 5.64
C ALA A 152 15.05 3.82 6.32
N LEU A 153 14.07 3.30 5.57
CA LEU A 153 12.70 3.07 6.07
C LEU A 153 12.61 2.17 7.32
N PRO A 154 13.32 1.03 7.42
CA PRO A 154 13.31 0.22 8.65
C PRO A 154 13.83 1.00 9.86
N GLY A 155 14.89 1.80 9.68
CA GLY A 155 15.43 2.64 10.74
C GLY A 155 14.46 3.72 11.21
N PHE A 156 13.69 4.31 10.30
CA PHE A 156 12.60 5.24 10.66
C PHE A 156 11.52 4.57 11.50
N ILE A 157 11.09 3.37 11.11
CA ILE A 157 10.07 2.61 11.85
C ILE A 157 10.59 2.25 13.25
N GLU A 158 11.85 1.84 13.39
CA GLU A 158 12.44 1.56 14.70
C GLU A 158 12.51 2.81 15.58
N LYS A 159 12.98 3.95 15.05
CA LYS A 159 13.02 5.21 15.81
C LYS A 159 11.60 5.70 16.17
N GLN A 160 10.62 5.53 15.28
CA GLN A 160 9.21 5.84 15.57
C GLN A 160 8.66 4.95 16.68
N ASN A 161 8.92 3.65 16.62
CA ASN A 161 8.51 2.70 17.66
C ASN A 161 9.18 2.99 19.00
N HIS A 162 10.45 3.43 18.99
CA HIS A 162 11.16 3.82 20.20
C HIS A 162 10.56 5.10 20.82
N ALA A 163 10.29 6.13 20.01
CA ALA A 163 9.63 7.36 20.46
C ALA A 163 8.23 7.07 21.01
N ALA A 164 7.43 6.23 20.33
CA ALA A 164 6.12 5.80 20.79
C ALA A 164 6.20 5.01 22.11
N SER A 165 7.18 4.11 22.25
CA SER A 165 7.41 3.35 23.48
C SER A 165 7.78 4.26 24.65
N LEU A 166 8.59 5.31 24.42
CA LEU A 166 8.92 6.32 25.41
C LEU A 166 7.69 7.13 25.85
N ILE A 167 6.83 7.55 24.91
CA ILE A 167 5.57 8.25 25.22
C ILE A 167 4.65 7.34 26.04
N ILE A 168 4.41 6.12 25.58
CA ILE A 168 3.54 5.16 26.27
C ILE A 168 4.09 4.86 27.67
N GLY A 169 5.39 4.62 27.79
CA GLY A 169 6.04 4.37 29.08
C GLY A 169 5.97 5.56 30.04
N THR A 170 6.15 6.78 29.55
CA THR A 170 6.06 7.99 30.39
C THR A 170 4.63 8.31 30.81
N VAL A 171 3.66 8.17 29.91
CA VAL A 171 2.24 8.34 30.23
C VAL A 171 1.77 7.26 31.21
N ALA A 172 2.16 6.00 31.01
CA ALA A 172 1.83 4.92 31.93
C ALA A 172 2.45 5.16 33.32
N ASN A 173 3.74 5.51 33.40
CA ASN A 173 4.40 5.82 34.67
C ASN A 173 3.81 7.04 35.37
N SER A 174 3.37 8.06 34.62
CA SER A 174 2.64 9.21 35.14
C SER A 174 1.30 8.80 35.74
N ALA A 175 0.53 7.97 35.01
CA ALA A 175 -0.75 7.46 35.48
C ALA A 175 -0.57 6.58 36.73
N PHE A 176 0.44 5.70 36.76
CA PHE A 176 0.74 4.88 37.93
C PHE A 176 1.14 5.72 39.14
N ARG A 177 1.94 6.79 38.97
CA ARG A 177 2.20 7.73 40.08
C ARG A 177 0.93 8.40 40.57
N GLY A 178 0.09 8.90 39.67
CA GLY A 178 -1.18 9.53 40.04
C GLY A 178 -2.09 8.57 40.84
N VAL A 179 -2.22 7.32 40.38
CA VAL A 179 -2.98 6.28 41.10
C VAL A 179 -2.35 5.95 42.45
N HIS A 180 -1.02 5.87 42.53
CA HIS A 180 -0.32 5.60 43.77
C HIS A 180 -0.46 6.74 44.78
N ASP A 181 -0.36 8.00 44.32
CA ASP A 181 -0.52 9.18 45.16
C ASP A 181 -1.97 9.30 45.66
N GLU A 182 -2.95 9.04 44.80
CA GLU A 182 -4.37 8.94 45.20
C GLU A 182 -4.58 7.84 46.24
N LEU A 183 -4.02 6.65 46.01
CA LEU A 183 -4.11 5.54 46.97
C LEU A 183 -3.49 5.90 48.33
N LYS A 184 -2.37 6.62 48.32
CA LYS A 184 -1.71 7.12 49.54
C LYS A 184 -2.60 8.13 50.27
N VAL A 185 -3.24 9.06 49.55
CA VAL A 185 -4.20 10.02 50.13
C VAL A 185 -5.41 9.29 50.71
N GLN A 186 -5.95 8.29 50.01
CA GLN A 186 -7.05 7.48 50.53
C GLN A 186 -6.64 6.70 51.79
N HIS A 187 -5.42 6.15 51.84
CA HIS A 187 -4.91 5.48 53.04
C HIS A 187 -4.78 6.46 54.22
N GLN A 188 -4.19 7.63 53.99
CA GLN A 188 -4.12 8.70 55.01
C GLN A 188 -5.50 9.15 55.48
N LYS A 189 -6.48 9.21 54.58
CA LYS A 189 -7.87 9.54 54.92
C LYS A 189 -8.49 8.46 55.80
N VAL A 190 -8.28 7.18 55.47
CA VAL A 190 -8.75 6.06 56.28
C VAL A 190 -8.09 6.09 57.67
N ASP A 191 -6.80 6.36 57.75
CA ASP A 191 -6.08 6.50 59.03
C ASP A 191 -6.63 7.65 59.87
N LEU A 192 -6.90 8.81 59.25
CA LEU A 192 -7.54 9.95 59.93
C LEU A 192 -8.94 9.60 60.42
N GLN A 193 -9.75 8.91 59.60
CA GLN A 193 -11.08 8.46 60.00
C GLN A 193 -11.01 7.44 61.14
N HIS A 194 -10.05 6.52 61.10
CA HIS A 194 -9.82 5.54 62.16
C HIS A 194 -9.41 6.23 63.47
N ASN A 195 -8.46 7.16 63.41
CA ASN A 195 -8.03 7.93 64.59
C ASN A 195 -9.18 8.74 65.18
N LEU A 196 -10.00 9.39 64.35
CA LEU A 196 -11.18 10.13 64.82
C LEU A 196 -12.19 9.19 65.52
N LEU A 197 -12.39 7.99 64.99
CA LEU A 197 -13.28 6.99 65.60
C LEU A 197 -12.76 6.54 66.97
N VAL A 198 -11.45 6.27 67.07
CA VAL A 198 -10.80 5.91 68.34
C VAL A 198 -10.86 7.06 69.36
N GLU A 199 -10.67 8.31 68.92
CA GLU A 199 -10.82 9.48 69.79
C GLU A 199 -12.27 9.65 70.28
N GLN A 200 -13.26 9.43 69.41
CA GLN A 200 -14.67 9.45 69.81
C GLN A 200 -14.98 8.34 70.82
N GLU A 201 -14.51 7.12 70.59
CA GLU A 201 -14.68 5.99 71.51
C GLU A 201 -14.09 6.30 72.90
N ARG A 202 -12.90 6.90 72.93
CA ARG A 202 -12.26 7.35 74.18
C ARG A 202 -13.06 8.44 74.87
N ALA A 203 -13.53 9.45 74.14
CA ALA A 203 -14.37 10.50 74.69
C ALA A 203 -15.69 9.96 75.25
N PHE A 204 -16.27 8.93 74.62
CA PHE A 204 -17.45 8.24 75.14
C PHE A 204 -17.17 7.49 76.44
N GLU A 205 -16.08 6.74 76.54
CA GLU A 205 -15.71 6.05 77.77
C GLU A 205 -15.37 7.04 78.91
N ASP A 206 -14.71 8.16 78.61
CA ASP A 206 -14.43 9.23 79.58
C ASP A 206 -15.74 9.88 80.08
N ALA A 207 -16.68 10.16 79.18
CA ALA A 207 -17.99 10.70 79.54
C ALA A 207 -18.79 9.72 80.42
N LYS A 208 -18.75 8.43 80.09
CA LYS A 208 -19.37 7.36 80.87
C LYS A 208 -18.75 7.23 82.27
N ALA A 209 -17.42 7.29 82.38
CA ALA A 209 -16.72 7.30 83.66
C ALA A 209 -17.14 8.51 84.51
N ARG A 210 -17.22 9.71 83.91
CA ARG A 210 -17.67 10.93 84.58
C ARG A 210 -19.11 10.82 85.08
N LEU A 211 -20.03 10.33 84.25
CA LEU A 211 -21.44 10.13 84.63
C LEU A 211 -21.57 9.12 85.77
N THR A 212 -20.78 8.04 85.73
CA THR A 212 -20.77 7.03 86.79
C THR A 212 -20.28 7.63 88.12
N SER A 213 -19.21 8.44 88.07
CA SER A 213 -18.70 9.17 89.25
C SER A 213 -19.72 10.17 89.80
N GLN A 214 -20.40 10.94 88.94
CA GLN A 214 -21.43 11.89 89.36
C GLN A 214 -22.63 11.20 90.01
N LEU A 215 -23.05 10.06 89.46
CA LEU A 215 -24.14 9.26 90.03
C LEU A 215 -23.77 8.72 91.40
N GLN A 216 -22.53 8.27 91.57
CA GLN A 216 -22.02 7.82 92.86
C GLN A 216 -21.98 8.96 93.88
N GLU A 217 -21.44 10.12 93.51
CA GLU A 217 -21.38 11.31 94.36
C GLU A 217 -22.77 11.78 94.79
N GLN A 218 -23.75 11.82 93.88
CA GLN A 218 -25.14 12.14 94.20
C GLN A 218 -25.76 11.12 95.16
N SER A 219 -25.47 9.83 94.98
CA SER A 219 -25.99 8.78 95.87
C SER A 219 -25.41 8.89 97.29
N GLU A 220 -24.15 9.31 97.43
CA GLU A 220 -23.48 9.54 98.70
C GLU A 220 -23.97 10.82 99.37
N ALA A 221 -24.17 11.90 98.62
CA ALA A 221 -24.77 13.14 99.09
C ALA A 221 -26.19 12.92 99.65
N HIS A 222 -27.04 12.20 98.91
CA HIS A 222 -28.39 11.86 99.39
C HIS A 222 -28.35 10.98 100.65
N ARG A 223 -27.40 10.05 100.76
CA ARG A 223 -27.23 9.24 101.97
C ARG A 223 -26.86 10.12 103.18
N ALA A 224 -26.01 11.13 102.98
CA ALA A 224 -25.64 12.08 104.02
C ALA A 224 -26.82 12.98 104.44
N GLU A 225 -27.60 13.48 103.48
CA GLU A 225 -28.81 14.28 103.76
C GLU A 225 -29.84 13.51 104.57
N VAL A 226 -30.09 12.23 104.22
CA VAL A 226 -31.01 11.36 104.96
C VAL A 226 -30.51 11.15 106.41
N SER A 227 -29.20 11.03 106.61
CA SER A 227 -28.62 10.96 107.97
C SER A 227 -28.81 12.25 108.75
N ALA A 228 -28.55 13.41 108.13
CA ALA A 228 -28.71 14.71 108.78
C ALA A 228 -30.17 14.99 109.16
N LEU A 229 -31.13 14.59 108.30
CA LEU A 229 -32.56 14.67 108.58
C LEU A 229 -32.95 13.78 109.77
N LYS A 230 -32.38 12.57 109.87
CA LYS A 230 -32.60 11.67 111.01
C LYS A 230 -32.11 12.31 112.32
N ASP A 231 -30.94 12.93 112.32
CA ASP A 231 -30.39 13.62 113.50
C ASP A 231 -31.21 14.87 113.88
N SER A 232 -31.75 15.58 112.88
CA SER A 232 -32.65 16.72 113.10
C SER A 232 -33.95 16.29 113.80
N ILE A 233 -34.55 15.17 113.36
CA ILE A 233 -35.75 14.60 113.98
C ILE A 233 -35.47 14.18 115.43
N SER A 234 -34.32 13.55 115.70
CA SER A 234 -33.91 13.19 117.06
C SER A 234 -33.69 14.41 117.97
N ARG A 235 -33.15 15.51 117.42
CA ARG A 235 -33.01 16.78 118.15
C ARG A 235 -34.36 17.43 118.47
N MET A 236 -35.30 17.48 117.52
CA MET A 236 -36.64 18.06 117.78
C MET A 236 -37.45 17.26 118.80
N ALA A 237 -37.28 15.93 118.86
CA ALA A 237 -37.94 15.10 119.86
C ALA A 237 -37.48 15.43 121.29
N LEU A 238 -36.21 15.82 121.48
CA LEU A 238 -35.67 16.26 122.77
C LEU A 238 -36.19 17.67 123.15
N THR A 239 -36.24 18.59 122.18
CA THR A 239 -36.73 19.96 122.43
C THR A 239 -38.20 20.00 122.85
N ASN A 240 -39.04 19.12 122.29
CA ASN A 240 -40.45 18.98 122.71
C ASN A 240 -40.63 18.43 124.13
N GLY A 241 -39.62 17.73 124.68
CA GLY A 241 -39.60 17.31 126.09
C GLY A 241 -39.36 18.48 127.04
N CYS A 242 -38.46 19.40 126.68
CA CYS A 242 -38.12 20.57 127.49
C CYS A 242 -39.27 21.61 127.56
N LEU A 243 -40.01 21.79 126.46
CA LEU A 243 -41.13 22.74 126.40
C LEU A 243 -42.34 22.32 127.27
N ARG A 244 -42.44 21.05 127.67
CA ARG A 244 -43.45 20.56 128.63
C ARG A 244 -43.11 20.91 130.09
N GLN A 245 -41.84 21.14 130.43
CA GLN A 245 -41.42 21.55 131.78
C GLN A 245 -41.50 23.07 131.99
N ASP A 246 -41.27 23.87 130.94
CA ASP A 246 -41.33 25.34 131.02
C ASP A 246 -42.77 25.91 131.07
N LEU A 247 -43.77 25.12 130.64
CA LEU A 247 -45.19 25.49 130.70
C LEU A 247 -45.80 25.38 132.11
N ASP A 248 -45.25 24.51 132.99
CA ASP A 248 -45.71 24.41 134.40
C ASP A 248 -45.12 25.52 135.30
N ALA A 249 -43.99 26.10 134.92
CA ALA A 249 -43.32 27.16 135.69
C ALA A 249 -43.85 28.58 135.42
N LYS A 250 -44.43 28.87 134.24
CA LYS A 250 -44.89 30.22 133.85
C LYS A 250 -46.33 30.56 134.23
N THR A 251 -47.08 29.62 134.81
CA THR A 251 -48.53 29.77 135.10
C THR A 251 -48.83 30.49 136.44
N LYS A 252 -47.81 30.83 137.26
CA LYS A 252 -48.02 31.49 138.57
C LYS A 252 -47.58 32.95 138.72
N GLU A 253 -46.99 33.59 137.71
CA GLU A 253 -46.32 34.89 137.94
C GLU A 253 -46.75 36.05 137.03
N VAL A 254 -47.68 35.86 136.09
CA VAL A 254 -47.95 36.87 135.03
C VAL A 254 -49.45 37.05 134.77
N ALA A 255 -50.23 37.31 135.83
CA ALA A 255 -51.69 37.33 135.73
C ALA A 255 -52.37 38.72 135.61
N VAL A 256 -51.70 39.87 135.82
CA VAL A 256 -52.48 41.15 135.88
C VAL A 256 -51.89 42.36 135.12
N GLN A 257 -50.71 42.29 134.46
CA GLN A 257 -50.21 43.44 133.66
C GLN A 257 -49.72 43.15 132.22
N ASP A 258 -49.67 41.89 131.78
CA ASP A 258 -49.09 41.50 130.47
C ASP A 258 -50.09 41.31 129.30
N LEU A 259 -51.39 41.43 129.54
CA LEU A 259 -52.41 41.16 128.51
C LEU A 259 -52.57 42.27 127.46
N GLU A 260 -52.13 43.50 127.74
CA GLU A 260 -52.14 44.61 126.78
C GLU A 260 -50.82 44.75 126.02
N HIS A 261 -49.67 44.56 126.68
CA HIS A 261 -48.37 44.52 126.00
C HIS A 261 -48.22 43.31 125.06
N ARG A 262 -48.74 42.12 125.41
CA ARG A 262 -48.73 40.96 124.50
C ARG A 262 -49.64 41.12 123.29
N LYS A 263 -50.77 41.82 123.37
CA LYS A 263 -51.64 42.04 122.20
C LYS A 263 -51.00 43.00 121.20
N ASN A 264 -50.28 44.01 121.66
CA ASN A 264 -49.56 44.94 120.79
C ASN A 264 -48.26 44.33 120.26
N LEU A 265 -47.50 43.61 121.08
CA LEU A 265 -46.31 42.88 120.64
C LEU A 265 -46.66 41.74 119.66
N ALA A 266 -47.73 40.98 119.89
CA ALA A 266 -48.17 39.93 118.96
C ALA A 266 -48.70 40.49 117.63
N LYS A 267 -49.30 41.69 117.63
CA LYS A 267 -49.68 42.38 116.38
C LYS A 267 -48.46 42.86 115.61
N GLU A 268 -47.49 43.46 116.29
CA GLU A 268 -46.23 43.88 115.66
C GLU A 268 -45.36 42.69 115.24
N GLN A 269 -45.40 41.57 115.97
CA GLN A 269 -44.72 40.33 115.61
C GLN A 269 -45.38 39.65 114.41
N LYS A 270 -46.72 39.61 114.32
CA LYS A 270 -47.41 39.15 113.09
C LYS A 270 -47.11 40.03 111.88
N LYS A 271 -46.99 41.36 112.06
CA LYS A 271 -46.55 42.26 110.99
C LYS A 271 -45.10 42.01 110.61
N ALA A 272 -44.21 41.81 111.57
CA ALA A 272 -42.81 41.49 111.32
C ALA A 272 -42.65 40.14 110.62
N GLU A 273 -43.43 39.12 110.99
CA GLU A 273 -43.48 37.81 110.31
C GLU A 273 -44.05 37.94 108.89
N SER A 274 -45.09 38.74 108.68
CA SER A 274 -45.65 39.03 107.35
C SER A 274 -44.63 39.74 106.46
N LEU A 275 -43.96 40.77 106.98
CA LEU A 275 -42.92 41.50 106.24
C LEU A 275 -41.67 40.65 106.00
N ALA A 276 -41.29 39.77 106.93
CA ALA A 276 -40.20 38.82 106.74
C ALA A 276 -40.56 37.77 105.67
N ALA A 277 -41.81 37.30 105.63
CA ALA A 277 -42.30 36.40 104.59
C ALA A 277 -42.35 37.11 103.22
N GLU A 278 -42.77 38.37 103.15
CA GLU A 278 -42.75 39.18 101.92
C GLU A 278 -41.32 39.47 101.45
N LEU A 279 -40.39 39.80 102.35
CA LEU A 279 -38.97 39.96 102.04
C LEU A 279 -38.36 38.66 101.52
N LYS A 280 -38.63 37.53 102.17
CA LYS A 280 -38.18 36.22 101.69
C LYS A 280 -38.77 35.89 100.32
N HIS A 281 -40.07 36.12 100.13
CA HIS A 281 -40.75 35.87 98.85
C HIS A 281 -40.20 36.76 97.73
N THR A 282 -39.95 38.05 98.00
CA THR A 282 -39.34 38.96 97.03
C THR A 282 -37.89 38.58 96.73
N GLN A 283 -37.11 38.18 97.75
CA GLN A 283 -35.75 37.69 97.56
C GLN A 283 -35.70 36.39 96.72
N GLU A 284 -36.60 35.45 96.97
CA GLU A 284 -36.77 34.23 96.16
C GLU A 284 -37.19 34.58 94.72
N LYS A 285 -38.11 35.53 94.54
CA LYS A 285 -38.53 35.99 93.21
C LYS A 285 -37.35 36.64 92.45
N TYR A 286 -36.56 37.48 93.10
CA TYR A 286 -35.35 38.06 92.50
C TYR A 286 -34.28 37.01 92.21
N GLY A 287 -34.08 36.03 93.10
CA GLY A 287 -33.18 34.90 92.88
C GLY A 287 -33.59 34.08 91.66
N ASN A 288 -34.88 33.73 91.56
CA ASN A 288 -35.44 33.00 90.42
C ASN A 288 -35.32 33.79 89.12
N GLN A 289 -35.66 35.09 89.13
CA GLN A 289 -35.47 35.97 87.96
C GLN A 289 -34.00 36.06 87.53
N SER A 290 -33.07 36.16 88.48
CA SER A 290 -31.64 36.19 88.16
C SER A 290 -31.17 34.90 87.50
N VAL A 291 -31.67 33.73 87.95
CA VAL A 291 -31.37 32.43 87.32
C VAL A 291 -32.01 32.34 85.93
N GLU A 292 -33.26 32.79 85.76
CA GLU A 292 -33.93 32.82 84.46
C GLU A 292 -33.18 33.70 83.45
N TYR A 293 -32.72 34.90 83.86
CA TYR A 293 -31.90 35.75 83.00
C TYR A 293 -30.54 35.11 82.69
N GLY A 294 -29.91 34.45 83.65
CA GLY A 294 -28.66 33.69 83.43
C GLY A 294 -28.85 32.58 82.38
N ASN A 295 -29.93 31.80 82.51
CA ASN A 295 -30.27 30.73 81.57
C ASN A 295 -30.62 31.28 80.18
N ALA A 296 -31.39 32.38 80.11
CA ALA A 296 -31.73 33.03 78.84
C ALA A 296 -30.49 33.56 78.13
N PHE A 297 -29.52 34.13 78.87
CA PHE A 297 -28.26 34.61 78.30
C PHE A 297 -27.38 33.47 77.81
N ALA A 298 -27.29 32.37 78.56
CA ALA A 298 -26.57 31.16 78.14
C ALA A 298 -27.17 30.59 76.85
N SER A 299 -28.49 30.43 76.80
CA SER A 299 -29.22 29.98 75.61
C SER A 299 -29.04 30.93 74.42
N MET A 300 -29.09 32.25 74.63
CA MET A 300 -28.83 33.24 73.57
C MET A 300 -27.42 33.11 73.01
N ASN A 301 -26.42 32.89 73.86
CA ASN A 301 -25.04 32.75 73.43
C ASN A 301 -24.82 31.45 72.63
N GLU A 302 -25.48 30.36 73.03
CA GLU A 302 -25.49 29.11 72.27
C GLU A 302 -26.18 29.29 70.91
N HIS A 303 -27.34 29.94 70.86
CA HIS A 303 -28.01 30.28 69.61
C HIS A 303 -27.14 31.16 68.70
N LYS A 304 -26.41 32.13 69.26
CA LYS A 304 -25.46 32.95 68.50
C LYS A 304 -24.35 32.10 67.88
N LYS A 305 -23.76 31.17 68.66
CA LYS A 305 -22.73 30.26 68.17
C LYS A 305 -23.26 29.37 67.04
N THR A 306 -24.44 28.75 67.22
CA THR A 306 -25.05 27.94 66.16
C THR A 306 -25.36 28.73 64.89
N ALA A 307 -25.79 30.01 65.03
CA ALA A 307 -26.03 30.88 63.88
C ALA A 307 -24.73 31.23 63.12
N GLU A 308 -23.62 31.41 63.83
CA GLU A 308 -22.30 31.64 63.22
C GLU A 308 -21.80 30.38 62.49
N ASP A 309 -21.97 29.20 63.09
CA ASP A 309 -21.60 27.92 62.46
C ASP A 309 -22.43 27.64 61.19
N LEU A 310 -23.74 27.88 61.23
CA LEU A 310 -24.61 27.76 60.05
C LEU A 310 -24.25 28.76 58.95
N ARG A 311 -23.82 29.98 59.30
CA ARG A 311 -23.33 30.96 58.30
C ARG A 311 -22.06 30.48 57.62
N LYS A 312 -21.11 29.91 58.37
CA LYS A 312 -19.90 29.32 57.80
C LYS A 312 -20.23 28.18 56.84
N GLN A 313 -21.07 27.23 57.28
CA GLN A 313 -21.53 26.13 56.42
C GLN A 313 -22.22 26.63 55.14
N THR A 314 -23.03 27.69 55.25
CA THR A 314 -23.69 28.30 54.08
C THR A 314 -22.67 28.91 53.12
N GLY A 315 -21.61 29.54 53.63
CA GLY A 315 -20.49 30.04 52.82
C GLY A 315 -19.77 28.91 52.08
N ASP A 316 -19.39 27.85 52.79
CA ASP A 316 -18.70 26.69 52.19
C ASP A 316 -19.56 26.01 51.10
N LEU A 317 -20.87 25.87 51.35
CA LEU A 317 -21.82 25.35 50.37
C LEU A 317 -21.98 26.27 49.15
N GLN A 318 -21.91 27.57 49.35
CA GLN A 318 -21.95 28.53 48.25
C GLN A 318 -20.68 28.45 47.39
N ASP A 319 -19.52 28.31 48.00
CA ASP A 319 -18.24 28.17 47.29
C ASP A 319 -18.16 26.87 46.50
N THR A 320 -18.56 25.75 47.11
CA THR A 320 -18.67 24.46 46.40
C THR A 320 -19.70 24.51 45.26
N THR A 321 -20.82 25.21 45.43
CA THR A 321 -21.82 25.41 44.36
C THR A 321 -21.23 26.22 43.19
N ASN A 322 -20.42 27.24 43.49
CA ASN A 322 -19.76 28.05 42.46
C ASN A 322 -18.69 27.27 41.70
N ASP A 323 -17.90 26.46 42.42
CA ASP A 323 -16.90 25.58 41.80
C ASP A 323 -17.56 24.55 40.86
N LEU A 324 -18.61 23.87 41.33
CA LEU A 324 -19.36 22.92 40.51
C LEU A 324 -19.98 23.57 39.26
N ARG A 325 -20.46 24.81 39.35
CA ARG A 325 -20.95 25.57 38.18
C ARG A 325 -19.83 25.87 37.19
N SER A 326 -18.65 26.24 37.68
CA SER A 326 -17.47 26.48 36.85
C SER A 326 -17.05 25.20 36.11
N GLN A 327 -16.97 24.07 36.83
CA GLN A 327 -16.67 22.77 36.24
C GLN A 327 -17.70 22.36 35.19
N LEU A 328 -19.00 22.55 35.47
CA LEU A 328 -20.07 22.25 34.52
C LEU A 328 -19.97 23.09 33.25
N ALA A 329 -19.63 24.38 33.37
CA ALA A 329 -19.42 25.26 32.22
C ALA A 329 -18.23 24.78 31.36
N LYS A 330 -17.13 24.36 32.00
CA LYS A 330 -15.96 23.80 31.32
C LYS A 330 -16.27 22.50 30.58
N VAL A 331 -16.94 21.54 31.24
CA VAL A 331 -17.34 20.28 30.60
C VAL A 331 -18.31 20.53 29.44
N THR A 332 -19.20 21.52 29.57
CA THR A 332 -20.14 21.89 28.50
C THR A 332 -19.43 22.48 27.28
N SER A 333 -18.40 23.32 27.49
CA SER A 333 -17.61 23.87 26.38
C SER A 333 -16.75 22.78 25.71
N GLU A 334 -16.10 21.92 26.49
CA GLU A 334 -15.35 20.77 25.98
C GLU A 334 -16.24 19.85 25.13
N ARG A 335 -17.45 19.53 25.62
CA ARG A 335 -18.44 18.76 24.84
C ARG A 335 -18.78 19.45 23.51
N GLY A 336 -18.92 20.77 23.50
CA GLY A 336 -19.15 21.55 22.28
C GLY A 336 -18.01 21.40 21.27
N THR A 337 -16.75 21.54 21.74
CA THR A 337 -15.57 21.37 20.87
C THR A 337 -15.44 19.96 20.31
N LEU A 338 -15.74 18.92 21.11
CA LEU A 338 -15.71 17.52 20.66
C LEU A 338 -16.79 17.23 19.62
N LEU A 339 -18.00 17.80 19.77
CA LEU A 339 -19.05 17.66 18.77
C LEU A 339 -18.67 18.31 17.44
N GLU A 340 -17.99 19.47 17.47
CA GLU A 340 -17.51 20.12 16.26
C GLU A 340 -16.40 19.32 15.56
N GLN A 341 -15.47 18.75 16.34
CA GLN A 341 -14.45 17.83 15.81
C GLN A 341 -15.09 16.59 15.19
N LEU A 342 -16.10 16.00 15.84
CA LEU A 342 -16.83 14.84 15.32
C LEU A 342 -17.50 15.15 13.97
N SER A 343 -18.10 16.34 13.82
CA SER A 343 -18.70 16.77 12.55
C SER A 343 -17.65 16.90 11.44
N ARG A 344 -16.50 17.52 11.73
CA ARG A 344 -15.39 17.64 10.75
C ARG A 344 -14.84 16.28 10.33
N VAL A 345 -14.71 15.34 11.27
CA VAL A 345 -14.28 13.96 10.95
C VAL A 345 -15.31 13.26 10.07
N LYS A 346 -16.61 13.40 10.34
CA LYS A 346 -17.67 12.82 9.48
C LYS A 346 -17.62 13.36 8.06
N GLU A 347 -17.40 14.66 7.88
CA GLU A 347 -17.25 15.29 6.57
C GLU A 347 -16.00 14.80 5.83
N ALA A 348 -14.88 14.67 6.54
CA ALA A 348 -13.65 14.12 6.00
C ALA A 348 -13.81 12.66 5.54
N VAL A 349 -14.50 11.83 6.32
CA VAL A 349 -14.83 10.44 5.96
C VAL A 349 -15.71 10.39 4.72
N ALA A 350 -16.78 11.19 4.66
CA ALA A 350 -17.66 11.24 3.48
C ALA A 350 -16.89 11.66 2.21
N THR A 351 -15.95 12.61 2.35
CA THR A 351 -15.09 13.04 1.25
C THR A 351 -14.14 11.92 0.82
N ALA A 352 -13.50 11.23 1.77
CA ALA A 352 -12.62 10.11 1.49
C ALA A 352 -13.35 8.97 0.76
N GLU A 353 -14.55 8.61 1.21
CA GLU A 353 -15.40 7.61 0.53
C GLU A 353 -15.74 8.01 -0.91
N ALA A 354 -16.05 9.29 -1.15
CA ALA A 354 -16.33 9.79 -2.50
C ALA A 354 -15.08 9.71 -3.40
N THR A 355 -13.89 10.00 -2.87
CA THR A 355 -12.63 9.85 -3.63
C THR A 355 -12.29 8.39 -3.92
N LEU A 356 -12.57 7.48 -2.97
CA LEU A 356 -12.33 6.05 -3.13
C LEU A 356 -13.23 5.47 -4.23
N ARG A 357 -14.52 5.83 -4.26
CA ARG A 357 -15.44 5.43 -5.35
C ARG A 357 -14.96 5.91 -6.72
N LYS A 358 -14.41 7.13 -6.83
CA LYS A 358 -13.85 7.64 -8.09
C LYS A 358 -12.64 6.83 -8.54
N LEU A 359 -11.72 6.54 -7.62
CA LEU A 359 -10.53 5.71 -7.88
C LEU A 359 -10.90 4.28 -8.31
N GLU A 360 -11.93 3.68 -7.72
CA GLU A 360 -12.42 2.36 -8.10
C GLU A 360 -12.96 2.33 -9.54
N GLU A 361 -13.73 3.34 -9.94
CA GLU A 361 -14.22 3.47 -11.32
C GLU A 361 -13.08 3.73 -12.31
N GLU A 362 -12.12 4.60 -11.97
CA GLU A 362 -10.92 4.83 -12.80
C GLU A 362 -10.09 3.54 -12.96
N HIS A 363 -9.91 2.77 -11.89
CA HIS A 363 -9.22 1.49 -11.94
C HIS A 363 -9.97 0.46 -12.81
N LYS A 364 -11.30 0.42 -12.73
CA LYS A 364 -12.13 -0.44 -13.59
C LYS A 364 -12.00 -0.07 -15.06
N LEU A 365 -12.01 1.22 -15.39
CA LEU A 365 -11.77 1.73 -16.75
C LEU A 365 -10.37 1.35 -17.25
N LEU A 366 -9.34 1.59 -16.43
CA LEU A 366 -7.96 1.29 -16.77
C LEU A 366 -7.74 -0.21 -17.00
N LYS A 367 -8.34 -1.06 -16.16
CA LYS A 367 -8.33 -2.52 -16.33
C LYS A 367 -8.99 -2.95 -17.64
N GLY A 368 -10.11 -2.31 -18.01
CA GLY A 368 -10.77 -2.53 -19.29
C GLY A 368 -9.87 -2.16 -20.48
N ALA A 369 -9.27 -0.97 -20.44
CA ALA A 369 -8.35 -0.49 -21.47
C ALA A 369 -7.12 -1.40 -21.61
N PHE A 370 -6.54 -1.86 -20.49
CA PHE A 370 -5.44 -2.82 -20.50
C PHE A 370 -5.85 -4.15 -21.15
N GLY A 371 -7.06 -4.63 -20.88
CA GLY A 371 -7.63 -5.81 -21.55
C GLY A 371 -7.71 -5.64 -23.07
N ALA A 372 -8.20 -4.48 -23.54
CA ALA A 372 -8.29 -4.16 -24.97
C ALA A 372 -6.91 -4.11 -25.65
N VAL A 373 -5.94 -3.42 -25.05
CA VAL A 373 -4.57 -3.36 -25.56
C VAL A 373 -3.91 -4.74 -25.58
N LYS A 374 -4.20 -5.59 -24.58
CA LYS A 374 -3.71 -6.97 -24.55
C LYS A 374 -4.29 -7.80 -25.70
N SER A 375 -5.60 -7.67 -25.99
CA SER A 375 -6.21 -8.36 -27.14
C SER A 375 -5.66 -7.86 -28.47
N GLU A 376 -5.47 -6.55 -28.62
CA GLU A 376 -4.89 -5.96 -29.84
C GLU A 376 -3.45 -6.44 -30.07
N ASN A 377 -2.63 -6.49 -29.02
CA ASN A 377 -1.27 -7.05 -29.11
C ASN A 377 -1.25 -8.52 -29.52
N LEU A 378 -2.19 -9.34 -29.02
CA LEU A 378 -2.33 -10.74 -29.46
C LEU A 378 -2.72 -10.83 -30.94
N GLU A 379 -3.62 -9.98 -31.40
CA GLU A 379 -4.02 -9.92 -32.80
C GLU A 379 -2.86 -9.49 -33.71
N LEU A 380 -2.15 -8.41 -33.33
CA LEU A 380 -0.97 -7.93 -34.06
C LEU A 380 0.14 -8.97 -34.10
N THR A 381 0.40 -9.67 -33.00
CA THR A 381 1.37 -10.77 -32.94
C THR A 381 0.99 -11.90 -33.91
N THR A 382 -0.30 -12.21 -34.01
CA THR A 382 -0.81 -13.23 -34.94
C THR A 382 -0.66 -12.77 -36.40
N LYS A 383 -1.00 -11.52 -36.70
CA LYS A 383 -0.81 -10.92 -38.03
C LYS A 383 0.67 -10.89 -38.45
N LEU A 384 1.56 -10.51 -37.52
CA LEU A 384 3.01 -10.51 -37.76
C LEU A 384 3.52 -11.91 -38.10
N ARG A 385 3.12 -12.93 -37.34
CA ARG A 385 3.48 -14.33 -37.63
C ARG A 385 3.00 -14.77 -39.01
N GLY A 386 1.76 -14.43 -39.38
CA GLY A 386 1.22 -14.73 -40.70
C GLY A 386 2.00 -14.05 -41.83
N ALA A 387 2.40 -12.80 -41.64
CA ALA A 387 3.24 -12.08 -42.59
C ALA A 387 4.64 -12.70 -42.72
N GLN A 388 5.26 -13.13 -41.61
CA GLN A 388 6.55 -13.83 -41.61
C GLN A 388 6.48 -15.15 -42.39
N GLN A 389 5.46 -15.97 -42.16
CA GLN A 389 5.26 -17.23 -42.90
C GLN A 389 5.07 -16.98 -44.41
N LYS A 390 4.33 -15.93 -44.77
CA LYS A 390 4.16 -15.56 -46.19
C LYS A 390 5.49 -15.11 -46.82
N ALA A 391 6.31 -14.35 -46.10
CA ALA A 391 7.62 -13.93 -46.56
C ALA A 391 8.57 -15.14 -46.75
N GLU A 392 8.54 -16.11 -45.82
CA GLU A 392 9.29 -17.37 -45.96
C GLU A 392 8.85 -18.17 -47.20
N LEU A 393 7.55 -18.30 -47.42
CA LEU A 393 7.02 -19.00 -48.59
C LEU A 393 7.45 -18.31 -49.91
N LEU A 394 7.37 -16.98 -49.96
CA LEU A 394 7.82 -16.20 -51.11
C LEU A 394 9.33 -16.36 -51.34
N ASN A 395 10.15 -16.36 -50.28
CA ASN A 395 11.58 -16.61 -50.39
C ASN A 395 11.89 -18.01 -50.94
N CYS A 396 11.20 -19.05 -50.47
CA CYS A 396 11.33 -20.40 -51.02
C CYS A 396 10.94 -20.44 -52.52
N THR A 397 9.85 -19.76 -52.88
CA THR A 397 9.39 -19.67 -54.27
C THR A 397 10.43 -18.96 -55.15
N CYS A 398 10.99 -17.84 -54.69
CA CYS A 398 12.06 -17.12 -55.38
C CYS A 398 13.33 -17.98 -55.55
N ALA A 399 13.70 -18.75 -54.52
CA ALA A 399 14.85 -19.66 -54.59
C ALA A 399 14.64 -20.75 -55.65
N ASN A 400 13.46 -21.35 -55.70
CA ASN A 400 13.11 -22.35 -56.71
C ASN A 400 13.10 -21.76 -58.12
N LEU A 401 12.46 -20.61 -58.32
CA LEU A 401 12.44 -19.93 -59.61
C LEU A 401 13.85 -19.57 -60.09
N LYS A 402 14.76 -19.20 -59.17
CA LYS A 402 16.16 -18.94 -59.51
C LYS A 402 16.86 -20.23 -59.98
N LEU A 403 16.64 -21.34 -59.30
CA LEU A 403 17.19 -22.65 -59.68
C LEU A 403 16.65 -23.13 -61.03
N ASP A 404 15.35 -22.97 -61.27
CA ASP A 404 14.73 -23.26 -62.57
C ASP A 404 15.33 -22.39 -63.68
N ASN A 405 15.55 -21.09 -63.42
CA ASN A 405 16.16 -20.18 -64.39
C ASN A 405 17.61 -20.59 -64.73
N ASP A 406 18.40 -20.96 -63.73
CA ASP A 406 19.76 -21.45 -63.93
C ASP A 406 19.78 -22.78 -64.70
N THR A 407 18.81 -23.66 -64.44
CA THR A 407 18.62 -24.91 -65.19
C THR A 407 18.21 -24.66 -66.65
N LEU A 408 17.30 -23.71 -66.88
CA LEU A 408 16.90 -23.32 -68.24
C LEU A 408 18.06 -22.64 -69.00
N ARG A 409 18.86 -21.81 -68.33
CA ARG A 409 20.05 -21.19 -68.91
C ARG A 409 21.09 -22.21 -69.34
N THR A 410 21.36 -23.20 -68.48
CA THR A 410 22.30 -24.28 -68.81
C THR A 410 21.79 -25.15 -69.96
N ALA A 411 20.51 -25.55 -69.94
CA ALA A 411 19.88 -26.27 -71.04
C ALA A 411 19.92 -25.48 -72.37
N ALA A 412 19.63 -24.17 -72.34
CA ALA A 412 19.71 -23.31 -73.51
C ALA A 412 21.15 -23.20 -74.05
N ALA A 413 22.15 -23.10 -73.17
CA ALA A 413 23.56 -23.09 -73.58
C ALA A 413 23.97 -24.40 -74.27
N ASP A 414 23.50 -25.55 -73.77
CA ASP A 414 23.78 -26.86 -74.37
C ASP A 414 23.09 -27.06 -75.72
N VAL A 415 21.83 -26.64 -75.86
CA VAL A 415 21.14 -26.62 -77.16
C VAL A 415 21.91 -25.76 -78.16
N ASN A 416 22.36 -24.57 -77.74
CA ASN A 416 23.10 -23.67 -78.61
C ASN A 416 24.48 -24.26 -79.02
N LYS A 417 25.16 -24.97 -78.11
CA LYS A 417 26.38 -25.73 -78.44
C LYS A 417 26.10 -26.84 -79.46
N LYS A 418 25.05 -27.64 -79.26
CA LYS A 418 24.65 -28.69 -80.20
C LYS A 418 24.32 -28.12 -81.58
N GLN A 419 23.54 -27.04 -81.63
CA GLN A 419 23.19 -26.37 -82.87
C GLN A 419 24.42 -25.81 -83.60
N LYS A 420 25.38 -25.23 -82.88
CA LYS A 420 26.66 -24.80 -83.48
C LYS A 420 27.46 -25.97 -84.05
N ALA A 421 27.54 -27.09 -83.33
CA ALA A 421 28.23 -28.28 -83.80
C ALA A 421 27.55 -28.86 -85.06
N GLU A 422 26.23 -28.94 -85.07
CA GLU A 422 25.44 -29.42 -86.20
C GLU A 422 25.55 -28.49 -87.41
N ASN A 423 25.48 -27.17 -87.22
CA ASN A 423 25.74 -26.19 -88.27
C ASN A 423 27.17 -26.31 -88.82
N GLY A 424 28.17 -26.53 -87.96
CA GLY A 424 29.54 -26.79 -88.38
C GLY A 424 29.66 -28.06 -89.23
N ALA A 425 28.99 -29.14 -88.83
CA ALA A 425 28.95 -30.40 -89.58
C ALA A 425 28.24 -30.24 -90.93
N LEU A 426 27.10 -29.52 -90.96
CA LEU A 426 26.38 -29.20 -92.20
C LEU A 426 27.24 -28.33 -93.13
N GLN A 427 27.96 -27.35 -92.59
CA GLN A 427 28.85 -26.49 -93.36
C GLN A 427 30.02 -27.30 -93.95
N ALA A 428 30.62 -28.20 -93.17
CA ALA A 428 31.67 -29.11 -93.65
C ALA A 428 31.17 -30.06 -94.75
N SER A 429 29.98 -30.64 -94.56
CA SER A 429 29.30 -31.45 -95.59
C SER A 429 29.06 -30.64 -96.86
N ASN A 430 28.60 -29.39 -96.73
CA ASN A 430 28.37 -28.51 -97.88
C ASN A 430 29.66 -28.15 -98.62
N THR A 431 30.78 -27.94 -97.90
CA THR A 431 32.09 -27.74 -98.54
C THR A 431 32.57 -28.98 -99.30
N GLU A 432 32.33 -30.18 -98.75
CA GLU A 432 32.67 -31.44 -99.43
C GLU A 432 31.80 -31.64 -100.67
N LEU A 433 30.49 -31.38 -100.58
CA LEU A 433 29.58 -31.43 -101.74
C LEU A 433 29.99 -30.43 -102.82
N GLN A 434 30.41 -29.21 -102.45
CA GLN A 434 30.94 -28.23 -103.41
C GLN A 434 32.21 -28.71 -104.10
N LYS A 435 33.09 -29.40 -103.38
CA LYS A 435 34.30 -30.02 -103.93
C LYS A 435 33.96 -31.17 -104.89
N GLN A 436 33.05 -32.05 -104.49
CA GLN A 436 32.57 -33.12 -105.38
C GLN A 436 31.91 -32.54 -106.64
N LEU A 437 31.16 -31.44 -106.50
CA LEU A 437 30.54 -30.76 -107.64
C LEU A 437 31.58 -30.15 -108.59
N SER A 438 32.69 -29.61 -108.08
CA SER A 438 33.77 -29.08 -108.93
C SER A 438 34.54 -30.20 -109.61
N GLU A 439 34.82 -31.32 -108.93
CA GLU A 439 35.42 -32.51 -109.52
C GLU A 439 34.55 -33.10 -110.63
N LEU A 440 33.24 -33.22 -110.39
CA LEU A 440 32.29 -33.65 -111.42
C LEU A 440 32.22 -32.69 -112.60
N LYS A 441 32.27 -31.37 -112.36
CA LYS A 441 32.37 -30.38 -113.45
C LYS A 441 33.63 -30.59 -114.29
N MET A 442 34.80 -30.74 -113.66
CA MET A 442 36.06 -30.98 -114.38
C MET A 442 36.01 -32.30 -115.18
N ALA A 443 35.45 -33.36 -114.60
CA ALA A 443 35.27 -34.63 -115.30
C ALA A 443 34.33 -34.48 -116.50
N ASN A 444 33.25 -33.70 -116.37
CA ASN A 444 32.32 -33.41 -117.44
C ASN A 444 32.95 -32.55 -118.54
N ASP A 445 33.77 -31.55 -118.19
CA ASP A 445 34.54 -30.75 -119.14
C ASP A 445 35.55 -31.62 -119.90
N LYS A 446 36.21 -32.55 -119.20
CA LYS A 446 37.11 -33.52 -119.83
C LYS A 446 36.35 -34.43 -120.79
N LEU A 447 35.21 -35.00 -120.37
CA LEU A 447 34.36 -35.82 -121.21
C LEU A 447 33.83 -35.03 -122.42
N ASN A 448 33.45 -33.77 -122.25
CA ASN A 448 33.06 -32.90 -123.36
C ASN A 448 34.23 -32.65 -124.31
N GLY A 449 35.45 -32.43 -123.80
CA GLY A 449 36.67 -32.36 -124.60
C GLY A 449 36.96 -33.65 -125.36
N GLU A 450 36.77 -34.81 -124.73
CA GLU A 450 36.87 -36.13 -125.37
C GLU A 450 35.78 -36.31 -126.45
N VAL A 451 34.54 -35.90 -126.18
CA VAL A 451 33.45 -35.92 -127.15
C VAL A 451 33.75 -35.01 -128.33
N ASP A 452 34.30 -33.82 -128.11
CA ASP A 452 34.69 -32.90 -129.18
C ASP A 452 35.91 -33.41 -129.96
N ALA A 453 36.86 -34.06 -129.30
CA ALA A 453 37.96 -34.77 -129.96
C ALA A 453 37.44 -35.96 -130.79
N LEU A 454 36.45 -36.71 -130.28
CA LEU A 454 35.79 -37.78 -131.01
C LEU A 454 34.96 -37.24 -132.18
N LYS A 455 34.27 -36.09 -132.04
CA LYS A 455 33.61 -35.41 -133.16
C LYS A 455 34.62 -34.95 -134.20
N ALA A 456 35.74 -34.37 -133.79
CA ALA A 456 36.81 -33.95 -134.69
C ALA A 456 37.44 -35.16 -135.40
N SER A 457 37.63 -36.28 -134.69
CA SER A 457 38.08 -37.55 -135.25
C SER A 457 37.05 -38.11 -136.23
N ARG A 458 35.75 -38.12 -135.88
CA ARG A 458 34.64 -38.50 -136.77
C ARG A 458 34.58 -37.62 -138.02
N ASP A 459 34.80 -36.32 -137.88
CA ASP A 459 34.81 -35.37 -139.01
C ASP A 459 36.07 -35.58 -139.87
N GLY A 460 37.20 -35.90 -139.26
CA GLY A 460 38.42 -36.35 -139.92
C GLY A 460 38.21 -37.65 -140.70
N PHE A 461 37.58 -38.65 -140.08
CA PHE A 461 37.16 -39.88 -140.73
C PHE A 461 36.14 -39.62 -141.84
N SER A 462 35.21 -38.68 -141.66
CA SER A 462 34.26 -38.30 -142.71
C SER A 462 34.97 -37.62 -143.89
N ARG A 463 36.03 -36.85 -143.65
CA ARG A 463 36.92 -36.31 -144.69
C ARG A 463 37.69 -37.41 -145.40
N GLN A 464 38.28 -38.34 -144.66
CA GLN A 464 38.95 -39.52 -145.22
C GLN A 464 37.98 -40.40 -146.02
N LEU A 465 36.73 -40.53 -145.57
CA LEU A 465 35.67 -41.24 -146.26
C LEU A 465 35.27 -40.50 -147.55
N LEU A 466 35.23 -39.17 -147.54
CA LEU A 466 34.99 -38.34 -148.72
C LEU A 466 36.16 -38.41 -149.72
N GLU A 467 37.41 -38.45 -149.26
CA GLU A 467 38.60 -38.69 -150.10
C GLU A 467 38.61 -40.10 -150.68
N ALA A 468 38.26 -41.12 -149.89
CA ALA A 468 38.10 -42.49 -150.36
C ALA A 468 36.95 -42.61 -151.37
N LYS A 469 35.85 -41.88 -151.16
CA LYS A 469 34.70 -41.84 -152.08
C LYS A 469 35.00 -41.06 -153.36
N ALA A 470 35.90 -40.08 -153.32
CA ALA A 470 36.43 -39.39 -154.50
C ALA A 470 37.42 -40.25 -155.29
N ALA A 471 38.20 -41.10 -154.62
CA ALA A 471 39.13 -42.05 -155.24
C ALA A 471 38.44 -43.22 -155.95
N ILE A 472 37.20 -43.57 -155.58
CA ILE A 472 36.45 -44.73 -156.11
C ILE A 472 35.69 -44.42 -157.43
N LYS A 473 35.68 -43.18 -157.93
CA LYS A 473 34.95 -42.81 -159.18
C LYS A 473 35.80 -42.84 -160.46
N ASN A 474 36.99 -43.42 -160.45
CA ASN A 474 37.77 -43.67 -161.68
C ASN A 474 38.55 -45.00 -161.58
N ALA A 475 38.31 -45.84 -162.59
CA ALA A 475 39.00 -47.09 -162.93
C ALA A 475 38.49 -48.40 -162.30
N ASP A 476 37.99 -49.24 -163.22
CA ASP A 476 37.55 -50.62 -163.11
C ASP A 476 38.74 -51.55 -163.49
N LEU A 477 38.99 -52.60 -162.68
CA LEU A 477 39.42 -53.98 -163.05
C LEU A 477 40.44 -54.67 -162.12
N ARG A 478 40.01 -55.87 -161.66
CA ARG A 478 40.71 -57.19 -161.53
C ARG A 478 41.97 -57.38 -160.66
N ALA A 479 41.73 -58.08 -159.52
CA ALA A 479 42.25 -59.39 -159.09
C ALA A 479 43.74 -59.80 -159.23
N SER A 480 44.42 -60.03 -158.08
CA SER A 480 45.21 -61.25 -157.74
C SER A 480 45.97 -61.14 -156.38
N MET A 481 45.62 -62.01 -155.40
CA MET A 481 46.39 -62.73 -154.33
C MET A 481 47.56 -62.03 -153.58
N GLY A 482 47.78 -62.06 -152.24
CA GLY A 482 47.38 -62.83 -151.02
C GLY A 482 48.58 -62.73 -150.00
N PRO A 483 48.69 -63.45 -148.84
CA PRO A 483 47.78 -63.73 -147.70
C PRO A 483 48.40 -63.41 -146.28
N ALA A 484 47.60 -63.63 -145.20
CA ALA A 484 47.99 -63.83 -143.77
C ALA A 484 48.52 -62.59 -142.98
N GLU A 485 48.24 -62.33 -141.70
CA GLU A 485 47.86 -63.15 -140.56
C GLU A 485 46.90 -62.37 -139.62
N THR A 486 45.80 -63.02 -139.28
CA THR A 486 44.95 -62.72 -138.13
C THR A 486 45.30 -63.70 -137.02
N HIS A 487 45.41 -63.23 -135.77
CA HIS A 487 45.05 -63.90 -134.50
C HIS A 487 46.01 -63.58 -133.35
N GLN A 488 45.80 -62.46 -132.63
CA GLN A 488 46.32 -62.32 -131.27
C GLN A 488 45.56 -61.31 -130.39
N GLU A 489 44.21 -61.34 -130.38
CA GLU A 489 43.46 -60.47 -129.44
C GLU A 489 42.08 -61.03 -129.02
N ILE A 490 41.87 -62.35 -129.15
CA ILE A 490 40.65 -63.05 -128.69
C ILE A 490 40.94 -64.00 -127.51
N ALA A 491 42.22 -64.26 -127.20
CA ALA A 491 42.61 -65.06 -126.03
C ALA A 491 42.57 -64.25 -124.71
N THR A 492 42.86 -62.95 -124.74
CA THR A 492 42.90 -62.08 -123.56
C THR A 492 41.51 -61.69 -123.03
N LEU A 493 40.46 -61.77 -123.86
CA LEU A 493 39.07 -61.50 -123.45
C LEU A 493 38.33 -62.71 -122.88
N LYS A 494 38.83 -63.95 -123.06
CA LYS A 494 38.26 -65.14 -122.40
C LYS A 494 38.79 -65.35 -120.98
N GLU A 495 39.98 -64.84 -120.66
CA GLU A 495 40.57 -64.92 -119.32
C GLU A 495 40.00 -63.86 -118.37
N GLN A 496 39.65 -62.68 -118.89
CA GLN A 496 38.96 -61.64 -118.12
C GLN A 496 37.49 -61.98 -117.80
N LEU A 497 36.82 -62.78 -118.64
CA LEU A 497 35.47 -63.27 -118.37
C LEU A 497 35.46 -64.40 -117.30
N ALA A 498 36.51 -65.22 -117.25
CA ALA A 498 36.67 -66.25 -116.21
C ALA A 498 36.98 -65.64 -114.83
N SER A 499 37.79 -64.58 -114.76
CA SER A 499 38.08 -63.86 -113.50
C SER A 499 36.86 -63.14 -112.92
N ALA A 500 35.96 -62.59 -113.76
CA ALA A 500 34.73 -61.95 -113.31
C ALA A 500 33.69 -62.96 -112.79
N THR A 501 33.67 -64.16 -113.35
CA THR A 501 32.73 -65.23 -112.95
C THR A 501 33.18 -65.88 -111.63
N GLN A 502 34.48 -66.02 -111.39
CA GLN A 502 35.01 -66.53 -110.12
C GLN A 502 34.81 -65.54 -108.96
N LEU A 503 34.90 -64.22 -109.21
CA LEU A 503 34.66 -63.19 -108.20
C LEU A 503 33.19 -63.09 -107.77
N GLY A 504 32.26 -63.43 -108.67
CA GLY A 504 30.83 -63.58 -108.36
C GLY A 504 30.52 -64.85 -107.54
N ILE A 505 31.22 -65.95 -107.82
CA ILE A 505 31.10 -67.20 -107.05
C ILE A 505 31.71 -67.05 -105.64
N ASP A 506 32.84 -66.34 -105.52
CA ASP A 506 33.49 -66.05 -104.23
C ASP A 506 32.71 -65.03 -103.39
N ALA A 507 32.05 -64.04 -104.01
CA ALA A 507 31.16 -63.12 -103.31
C ALA A 507 29.87 -63.82 -102.82
N TYR A 508 29.31 -64.72 -103.62
CA TYR A 508 28.09 -65.47 -103.27
C TYR A 508 28.36 -66.54 -102.20
N SER A 509 29.51 -67.23 -102.24
CA SER A 509 29.91 -68.18 -101.19
C SER A 509 30.24 -67.49 -99.87
N LYS A 510 30.86 -66.29 -99.91
CA LYS A 510 31.10 -65.47 -98.71
C LYS A 510 29.81 -64.93 -98.10
N PHE A 511 28.84 -64.49 -98.92
CA PHE A 511 27.50 -64.12 -98.45
C PHE A 511 26.75 -65.30 -97.82
N LYS A 512 26.79 -66.49 -98.46
CA LYS A 512 26.14 -67.71 -97.97
C LYS A 512 26.77 -68.23 -96.67
N SER A 513 28.08 -68.06 -96.48
CA SER A 513 28.77 -68.36 -95.22
C SER A 513 28.42 -67.39 -94.07
N MET A 514 27.98 -66.17 -94.41
CA MET A 514 27.61 -65.12 -93.44
C MET A 514 26.10 -65.08 -93.14
N GLU A 515 25.27 -65.80 -93.90
CA GLU A 515 23.81 -65.87 -93.72
C GLU A 515 23.38 -66.24 -92.27
N PRO A 516 24.04 -67.21 -91.58
CA PRO A 516 23.72 -67.50 -90.18
C PRO A 516 24.03 -66.33 -89.23
N THR A 517 25.08 -65.56 -89.53
CA THR A 517 25.49 -64.40 -88.73
C THR A 517 24.50 -63.25 -88.91
N TYR A 518 23.99 -63.04 -90.13
CA TYR A 518 22.97 -62.03 -90.41
C TYR A 518 21.62 -62.37 -89.76
N ARG A 519 21.18 -63.65 -89.75
CA ARG A 519 19.98 -64.04 -88.99
C ARG A 519 20.11 -63.78 -87.50
N LYS A 520 21.26 -64.12 -86.91
CA LYS A 520 21.52 -63.88 -85.47
C LYS A 520 21.54 -62.39 -85.13
N ALA A 521 22.09 -61.55 -86.01
CA ALA A 521 22.06 -60.10 -85.85
C ALA A 521 20.63 -59.52 -85.91
N ASP A 522 19.78 -60.04 -86.78
CA ASP A 522 18.37 -59.64 -86.85
C ASP A 522 17.55 -60.13 -85.65
N GLU A 523 17.83 -61.32 -85.13
CA GLU A 523 17.24 -61.82 -83.88
C GLU A 523 17.60 -60.91 -82.69
N TYR A 524 18.84 -60.45 -82.57
CA TYR A 524 19.25 -59.51 -81.54
C TYR A 524 18.66 -58.10 -81.72
N ARG A 525 18.43 -57.67 -82.97
CA ARG A 525 17.70 -56.43 -83.26
C ARG A 525 16.24 -56.52 -82.77
N LEU A 526 15.58 -57.65 -83.02
CA LEU A 526 14.23 -57.94 -82.53
C LEU A 526 14.17 -58.07 -80.99
N GLU A 527 15.17 -58.67 -80.33
CA GLU A 527 15.27 -58.70 -78.87
C GLU A 527 15.43 -57.29 -78.27
N ASN A 528 16.24 -56.42 -78.89
CA ASN A 528 16.40 -55.03 -78.43
C ASN A 528 15.12 -54.21 -78.64
N GLU A 529 14.38 -54.42 -79.74
CA GLU A 529 13.09 -53.77 -79.96
C GLU A 529 12.02 -54.23 -78.93
N LYS A 530 12.03 -55.50 -78.53
CA LYS A 530 11.18 -56.01 -77.43
C LYS A 530 11.56 -55.43 -76.07
N LEU A 531 12.85 -55.23 -75.79
CA LEU A 531 13.32 -54.56 -74.56
C LEU A 531 12.93 -53.07 -74.52
N LYS A 532 12.95 -52.38 -75.67
CA LYS A 532 12.46 -50.99 -75.78
C LYS A 532 10.95 -50.87 -75.61
N ALA A 533 10.18 -51.86 -76.06
CA ALA A 533 8.72 -51.90 -75.86
C ALA A 533 8.32 -52.14 -74.38
N GLY A 534 9.24 -52.62 -73.53
CA GLY A 534 9.02 -52.86 -72.09
C GLY A 534 9.20 -51.65 -71.16
N GLY A 535 9.53 -50.46 -71.69
CA GLY A 535 9.36 -49.18 -70.98
C GLY A 535 10.44 -48.80 -69.95
N ALA A 536 11.63 -49.40 -69.95
CA ALA A 536 12.74 -48.93 -69.10
C ALA A 536 14.12 -49.31 -69.66
N THR A 537 14.63 -48.55 -70.64
CA THR A 537 16.03 -48.67 -71.07
C THR A 537 16.66 -47.30 -71.24
N THR A 538 17.67 -47.00 -70.41
CA THR A 538 18.54 -45.84 -70.56
C THR A 538 19.66 -46.16 -71.56
N ALA A 539 20.27 -45.16 -72.20
CA ALA A 539 21.32 -45.38 -73.20
C ALA A 539 22.50 -46.25 -72.68
N ALA A 540 22.74 -46.26 -71.37
CA ALA A 540 23.75 -47.10 -70.73
C ALA A 540 23.40 -48.61 -70.74
N THR A 541 22.13 -48.98 -70.57
CA THR A 541 21.71 -50.40 -70.61
C THR A 541 21.69 -50.95 -72.02
N GLU A 542 21.39 -50.11 -73.02
CA GLU A 542 21.48 -50.47 -74.43
C GLU A 542 22.93 -50.72 -74.87
N VAL A 543 23.88 -49.87 -74.46
CA VAL A 543 25.31 -50.08 -74.75
C VAL A 543 25.84 -51.36 -74.08
N ALA A 544 25.44 -51.65 -72.85
CA ALA A 544 25.83 -52.88 -72.15
C ALA A 544 25.27 -54.15 -72.82
N PHE A 545 24.01 -54.10 -73.28
CA PHE A 545 23.37 -55.19 -74.02
C PHE A 545 24.11 -55.49 -75.33
N TRP A 546 24.36 -54.46 -76.15
CA TRP A 546 25.08 -54.62 -77.42
C TRP A 546 26.53 -55.09 -77.21
N LYS A 547 27.21 -54.60 -76.17
CA LYS A 547 28.59 -55.03 -75.86
C LYS A 547 28.65 -56.51 -75.44
N SER A 548 27.67 -56.98 -74.67
CA SER A 548 27.56 -58.38 -74.27
C SER A 548 27.30 -59.30 -75.47
N LYS A 549 26.33 -58.94 -76.32
CA LYS A 549 25.99 -59.72 -77.53
C LYS A 549 27.11 -59.71 -78.58
N TYR A 550 27.82 -58.59 -78.73
CA TYR A 550 29.00 -58.50 -79.60
C TYR A 550 30.11 -59.45 -79.16
N ASN A 551 30.39 -59.52 -77.85
CA ASN A 551 31.36 -60.46 -77.30
C ASN A 551 30.92 -61.93 -77.49
N GLN A 552 29.61 -62.21 -77.42
CA GLN A 552 29.06 -63.55 -77.65
C GLN A 552 29.25 -64.01 -79.11
N VAL A 553 28.98 -63.13 -80.08
CA VAL A 553 29.20 -63.42 -81.51
C VAL A 553 30.69 -63.57 -81.83
N LEU A 554 31.57 -62.82 -81.15
CA LEU A 554 33.02 -62.96 -81.29
C LEU A 554 33.54 -64.30 -80.74
N ALA A 555 33.00 -64.77 -79.62
CA ALA A 555 33.35 -66.06 -79.04
C ALA A 555 32.93 -67.24 -79.94
N GLU A 556 31.72 -67.19 -80.50
CA GLU A 556 31.22 -68.24 -81.40
C GLU A 556 31.99 -68.32 -82.73
N LYS A 557 32.66 -67.24 -83.15
CA LYS A 557 33.49 -67.21 -84.37
C LYS A 557 34.93 -67.67 -84.14
N LEU A 558 35.33 -67.87 -82.88
CA LEU A 558 36.66 -68.35 -82.48
C LEU A 558 36.68 -69.85 -82.14
N GLU A 559 35.51 -70.49 -81.99
CA GLU A 559 35.37 -71.92 -81.65
C GLU A 559 34.88 -72.82 -82.82
N GLY A 560 34.65 -72.26 -84.02
CA GLY A 560 34.31 -73.01 -85.23
C GLY A 560 35.00 -72.44 -86.46
#